data_AF-A0A832BLI7-F1
#
_entry.id   AF-A0A832BLI7-F1
#
_cell.length_a   1.000
_cell.length_b   1.000
_cell.length_c   1.000
_cell.angle_alpha   90.00
_cell.angle_beta   90.00
_cell.angle_gamma   90.00
#
_symmetry.space_group_name_H-M   'P 1'
#
loop_
_entity.id
_entity.type
_entity.pdbx_description
1 polymer ?
#
loop_
_entity_poly.entity_id
_entity_poly.type
_entity_poly.pdbx_seq_one_letter_code
_entity_poly.pdbx_strand_id
1 'polypeptide(L)'
;MKKTYSLLIACLIGLTCLFINPVNSNAQSVNINFSVFHNELARYGTWMHNPRFGRVWIYNEPGFRPYYSNGYWDYTNYGWTWVSGYEWGWAAFHYGRWEYDPYYGWMWIPGYEWAPAWVSWSESGDYYGWAPLGHGVNINISIGSIPHDRWVFCSRPFMNSRRFRDHCAPFSNNRVIVRNTTIINNVYRDNRRHYYSGPGRRDVERYARGPIMERRIDEDRRFERRDWDRDERREYNSRRERDRFERRTDERDNSEFFERGRNERRRGDDEFQRGRSERSRSMRGERERRYSNHERKEERRGRGRGNDD
;
A
#
# COMPACT_ATOMS: atom_id res chain seq x y z
N MET A 1 -52.12 -54.87 -35.17
CA MET A 1 -52.79 -55.11 -33.87
C MET A 1 -52.25 -54.12 -32.86
N LYS A 2 -53.15 -53.57 -32.02
CA LYS A 2 -52.93 -52.47 -31.07
C LYS A 2 -52.00 -52.84 -29.90
N LYS A 3 -51.36 -51.78 -29.34
CA LYS A 3 -51.02 -51.49 -27.91
C LYS A 3 -49.56 -51.02 -27.77
N THR A 4 -49.29 -49.71 -27.86
CA THR A 4 -49.17 -48.73 -26.75
C THR A 4 -48.10 -49.06 -25.70
N TYR A 5 -46.96 -48.36 -25.73
CA TYR A 5 -46.24 -47.90 -24.53
C TYR A 5 -45.53 -46.57 -24.86
N SER A 6 -46.32 -45.50 -24.72
CA SER A 6 -45.82 -44.15 -24.42
C SER A 6 -45.35 -44.12 -22.96
N LEU A 7 -44.45 -43.18 -22.67
CA LEU A 7 -43.96 -42.76 -21.36
C LEU A 7 -42.93 -43.67 -20.69
N LEU A 8 -41.65 -43.36 -20.91
CA LEU A 8 -40.60 -43.34 -19.88
C LEU A 8 -39.30 -42.70 -20.44
N ILE A 9 -39.41 -41.53 -21.08
CA ILE A 9 -38.23 -40.71 -21.44
C ILE A 9 -38.52 -39.26 -21.02
N ALA A 10 -38.66 -39.05 -19.72
CA ALA A 10 -38.78 -37.73 -19.14
C ALA A 10 -38.31 -37.76 -17.68
N CYS A 11 -37.11 -38.30 -17.42
CA CYS A 11 -36.49 -38.19 -16.10
C CYS A 11 -34.96 -38.37 -16.13
N LEU A 12 -34.30 -37.80 -17.15
CA LEU A 12 -32.83 -37.89 -17.29
C LEU A 12 -32.17 -36.53 -17.56
N ILE A 13 -32.77 -35.44 -17.09
CA ILE A 13 -32.18 -34.08 -17.11
C ILE A 13 -32.39 -33.40 -15.74
N GLY A 14 -32.33 -34.16 -14.65
CA GLY A 14 -32.68 -33.63 -13.34
C GLY A 14 -31.95 -34.28 -12.19
N LEU A 15 -30.64 -34.47 -12.28
CA LEU A 15 -29.83 -34.75 -11.08
C LEU A 15 -28.31 -34.55 -11.27
N THR A 16 -27.89 -33.40 -11.81
CA THR A 16 -26.51 -32.91 -11.64
C THR A 16 -26.53 -31.48 -11.13
N CYS A 17 -27.29 -31.24 -10.05
CA CYS A 17 -26.88 -30.19 -9.12
C CYS A 17 -25.64 -30.74 -8.41
N LEU A 18 -24.47 -30.35 -8.91
CA LEU A 18 -23.24 -30.36 -8.13
C LEU A 18 -23.58 -29.69 -6.80
N PHE A 19 -23.62 -30.49 -5.74
CA PHE A 19 -23.55 -29.99 -4.38
C PHE A 19 -22.18 -29.30 -4.27
N ILE A 20 -22.16 -28.01 -4.60
CA ILE A 20 -21.17 -27.10 -4.05
C ILE A 20 -21.54 -27.05 -2.58
N ASN A 21 -21.04 -28.02 -1.81
CA ASN A 21 -20.99 -27.84 -0.38
C ASN A 21 -20.26 -26.51 -0.20
N PRO A 22 -20.88 -25.46 0.38
CA PRO A 22 -20.06 -24.39 0.88
C PRO A 22 -19.08 -25.10 1.80
N VAL A 23 -17.78 -25.04 1.46
CA VAL A 23 -16.76 -25.28 2.47
C VAL A 23 -17.03 -24.19 3.48
N ASN A 24 -17.84 -24.51 4.48
CA ASN A 24 -17.93 -23.74 5.68
C ASN A 24 -16.52 -23.83 6.23
N SER A 25 -15.70 -22.84 5.89
CA SER A 25 -14.46 -22.54 6.58
C SER A 25 -14.89 -22.20 8.00
N ASN A 26 -15.08 -23.24 8.80
CA ASN A 26 -15.06 -23.15 10.24
C ASN A 26 -13.67 -22.59 10.55
N ALA A 27 -13.59 -21.27 10.70
CA ALA A 27 -12.50 -20.65 11.41
C ALA A 27 -12.51 -21.31 12.79
N GLN A 28 -11.68 -22.33 12.96
CA GLN A 28 -11.49 -22.95 14.25
C GLN A 28 -10.92 -21.85 15.13
N SER A 29 -11.75 -21.30 16.02
CA SER A 29 -11.29 -20.39 17.06
C SER A 29 -10.23 -21.15 17.85
N VAL A 30 -8.97 -20.87 17.58
CA VAL A 30 -7.87 -21.50 18.31
C VAL A 30 -7.95 -20.95 19.72
N ASN A 31 -8.28 -21.82 20.69
CA ASN A 31 -8.18 -21.45 22.08
C ASN A 31 -6.70 -21.31 22.43
N ILE A 32 -6.20 -20.07 22.44
CA ILE A 32 -4.83 -19.76 22.79
C ILE A 32 -4.62 -20.11 24.26
N ASN A 33 -3.76 -21.09 24.51
CA ASN A 33 -3.41 -21.58 25.84
C ASN A 33 -1.91 -21.88 25.94
N PHE A 34 -1.44 -22.15 27.15
CA PHE A 34 -0.03 -22.39 27.41
C PHE A 34 0.56 -23.56 26.60
N SER A 35 -0.19 -24.64 26.37
CA SER A 35 0.30 -25.80 25.62
C SER A 35 0.61 -25.45 24.17
N VAL A 36 -0.22 -24.60 23.55
CA VAL A 36 0.03 -24.08 22.19
C VAL A 36 1.36 -23.32 22.17
N PHE A 37 1.55 -22.36 23.08
CA PHE A 37 2.81 -21.63 23.16
C PHE A 37 4.00 -22.54 23.40
N HIS A 38 3.89 -23.45 24.38
CA HIS A 38 4.97 -24.35 24.74
C HIS A 38 5.46 -25.14 23.53
N ASN A 39 4.54 -25.77 22.80
CA ASN A 39 4.86 -26.64 21.68
C ASN A 39 5.44 -25.86 20.48
N GLU A 40 4.84 -24.72 20.15
CA GLU A 40 5.24 -23.92 18.99
C GLU A 40 6.61 -23.22 19.18
N LEU A 41 6.95 -22.87 20.42
CA LEU A 41 8.20 -22.18 20.76
C LEU A 41 9.33 -23.13 21.18
N ALA A 42 9.03 -24.37 21.57
CA ALA A 42 10.00 -25.30 22.15
C ALA A 42 11.22 -25.58 21.25
N ARG A 43 11.04 -25.63 19.92
CA ARG A 43 12.14 -25.90 18.98
C ARG A 43 13.07 -24.70 18.75
N TYR A 44 12.67 -23.50 19.19
CA TYR A 44 13.35 -22.24 18.90
C TYR A 44 14.10 -21.65 20.09
N GLY A 45 13.74 -22.07 21.28
CA GLY A 45 14.23 -21.46 22.50
C GLY A 45 14.04 -22.35 23.71
N THR A 46 14.53 -21.87 24.84
CA THR A 46 14.52 -22.61 26.09
C THR A 46 13.44 -22.09 27.00
N TRP A 47 12.60 -23.00 27.48
CA TRP A 47 11.62 -22.69 28.51
C TRP A 47 12.22 -22.88 29.91
N MET A 48 12.13 -21.86 30.75
CA MET A 48 12.65 -21.89 32.12
C MET A 48 11.65 -21.35 33.13
N HIS A 49 11.88 -21.64 34.41
CA HIS A 49 11.15 -21.03 35.51
C HIS A 49 11.91 -19.81 36.03
N ASN A 50 11.27 -18.65 36.00
CA ASN A 50 11.74 -17.42 36.60
C ASN A 50 10.92 -17.15 37.88
N PRO A 51 11.55 -16.91 39.04
CA PRO A 51 10.81 -16.72 40.30
C PRO A 51 9.81 -15.56 40.30
N ARG A 52 10.04 -14.54 39.47
CA ARG A 52 9.18 -13.35 39.38
C ARG A 52 8.02 -13.52 38.39
N PHE A 53 8.27 -14.22 37.29
CA PHE A 53 7.33 -14.26 36.15
C PHE A 53 6.76 -15.66 35.87
N GLY A 54 7.16 -16.67 36.64
CA GLY A 54 6.78 -18.05 36.39
C GLY A 54 7.48 -18.59 35.16
N ARG A 55 6.73 -19.23 34.25
CA ARG A 55 7.31 -19.87 33.07
C ARG A 55 7.61 -18.84 31.98
N VAL A 56 8.88 -18.74 31.60
CA VAL A 56 9.37 -17.81 30.56
C VAL A 56 10.11 -18.57 29.47
N TRP A 57 10.16 -17.98 28.27
CA TRP A 57 10.84 -18.53 27.12
C TRP A 57 11.97 -17.60 26.66
N ILE A 58 13.13 -18.16 26.33
CA ILE A 58 14.29 -17.43 25.84
C ILE A 58 14.64 -17.95 24.45
N TYR A 59 14.72 -17.05 23.47
CA TYR A 59 15.16 -17.43 22.13
C TYR A 59 16.65 -17.77 22.13
N ASN A 60 17.04 -18.88 21.49
CA ASN A 60 18.41 -19.41 21.62
C ASN A 60 19.45 -18.63 20.80
N GLU A 61 19.05 -17.81 19.82
CA GLU A 61 20.02 -17.11 18.97
C GLU A 61 20.54 -15.83 19.64
N PRO A 62 21.87 -15.63 19.67
CA PRO A 62 22.49 -14.46 20.27
C PRO A 62 22.20 -13.19 19.46
N GLY A 63 22.20 -12.04 20.15
CA GLY A 63 21.99 -10.74 19.51
C GLY A 63 20.52 -10.45 19.15
N PHE A 64 19.60 -11.37 19.46
CA PHE A 64 18.18 -11.14 19.32
C PHE A 64 17.71 -9.92 20.15
N ARG A 65 16.85 -9.12 19.52
CA ARG A 65 16.12 -8.01 20.15
C ARG A 65 14.68 -8.00 19.65
N PRO A 66 13.69 -7.97 20.55
CA PRO A 66 12.28 -7.93 20.17
C PRO A 66 11.94 -6.60 19.47
N TYR A 67 11.04 -6.68 18.49
CA TYR A 67 10.62 -5.54 17.66
C TYR A 67 11.80 -4.83 16.96
N TYR A 68 12.88 -5.55 16.68
CA TYR A 68 14.05 -5.04 15.95
C TYR A 68 14.62 -6.10 15.01
N SER A 69 14.75 -7.33 15.50
CA SER A 69 15.40 -8.40 14.76
C SER A 69 14.40 -9.12 13.85
N ASN A 70 14.80 -9.35 12.59
CA ASN A 70 14.08 -10.17 11.61
C ASN A 70 12.56 -9.89 11.57
N GLY A 71 12.22 -8.67 11.20
CA GLY A 71 10.85 -8.20 11.04
C GLY A 71 10.83 -6.74 10.61
N TYR A 72 9.65 -6.16 10.50
CA TYR A 72 9.43 -4.75 10.15
C TYR A 72 8.08 -4.26 10.66
N TRP A 73 7.90 -2.94 10.67
CA TRP A 73 6.61 -2.34 10.99
C TRP A 73 5.77 -2.18 9.74
N ASP A 74 4.50 -2.55 9.84
CA ASP A 74 3.48 -2.30 8.81
C ASP A 74 2.26 -1.62 9.43
N TYR A 75 1.53 -0.83 8.66
CA TYR A 75 0.37 -0.10 9.16
C TYR A 75 -0.91 -0.86 8.85
N THR A 76 -1.69 -1.20 9.88
CA THR A 76 -2.92 -2.01 9.74
C THR A 76 -4.13 -1.33 10.37
N ASN A 77 -5.31 -1.95 10.24
CA ASN A 77 -6.53 -1.53 10.95
C ASN A 77 -6.41 -1.61 12.49
N TYR A 78 -5.34 -2.20 13.02
CA TYR A 78 -5.02 -2.22 14.45
C TYR A 78 -3.93 -1.20 14.83
N GLY A 79 -3.40 -0.42 13.87
CA GLY A 79 -2.26 0.49 14.04
C GLY A 79 -0.94 -0.12 13.57
N TRP A 80 0.19 0.42 14.06
CA TRP A 80 1.51 -0.11 13.73
C TRP A 80 1.68 -1.53 14.27
N THR A 81 1.82 -2.48 13.35
CA THR A 81 1.86 -3.92 13.61
C THR A 81 3.24 -4.46 13.28
N TRP A 82 3.81 -5.24 14.20
CA TRP A 82 5.09 -5.88 13.95
C TRP A 82 4.90 -7.11 13.07
N VAL A 83 5.44 -7.07 11.85
CA VAL A 83 5.46 -8.23 10.97
C VAL A 83 6.76 -8.98 11.19
N SER A 84 6.64 -10.15 11.81
CA SER A 84 7.80 -10.98 12.14
C SER A 84 8.21 -11.90 11.01
N GLY A 85 9.53 -11.95 10.75
CA GLY A 85 10.16 -12.96 9.93
C GLY A 85 10.50 -14.23 10.70
N TYR A 86 10.09 -14.43 11.96
CA TYR A 86 10.30 -15.68 12.70
C TYR A 86 9.06 -16.58 12.65
N GLU A 87 9.23 -17.90 12.58
CA GLU A 87 8.09 -18.83 12.58
C GLU A 87 7.29 -18.80 13.88
N TRP A 88 7.96 -18.58 15.01
CA TRP A 88 7.35 -18.43 16.32
C TRP A 88 6.81 -17.01 16.58
N GLY A 89 7.06 -16.07 15.65
CA GLY A 89 6.83 -14.65 15.85
C GLY A 89 5.35 -14.29 16.04
N TRP A 90 4.45 -15.05 15.42
CA TRP A 90 3.01 -14.88 15.57
C TRP A 90 2.57 -14.92 17.05
N ALA A 91 3.24 -15.75 17.86
CA ALA A 91 2.97 -15.87 19.28
C ALA A 91 3.73 -14.78 20.02
N ALA A 92 5.06 -14.81 20.04
CA ALA A 92 5.82 -14.02 21.00
C ALA A 92 5.84 -12.51 20.73
N PHE A 93 5.47 -12.03 19.54
CA PHE A 93 5.35 -10.58 19.26
C PHE A 93 3.94 -10.03 19.48
N HIS A 94 2.92 -10.88 19.50
CA HIS A 94 1.53 -10.43 19.58
C HIS A 94 0.82 -10.87 20.86
N TYR A 95 1.30 -11.94 21.46
CA TYR A 95 0.85 -12.48 22.73
C TYR A 95 1.98 -12.32 23.75
N GLY A 96 1.66 -11.95 24.98
CA GLY A 96 2.64 -11.85 26.06
C GLY A 96 3.45 -10.56 26.10
N ARG A 97 4.59 -10.61 26.81
CA ARG A 97 5.47 -9.46 27.09
C ARG A 97 6.93 -9.87 26.99
N TRP A 98 7.78 -8.93 26.61
CA TRP A 98 9.22 -9.11 26.61
C TRP A 98 9.84 -8.36 27.78
N GLU A 99 10.61 -9.05 28.60
CA GLU A 99 11.39 -8.46 29.69
C GLU A 99 12.88 -8.74 29.46
N TYR A 100 13.73 -7.81 29.88
CA TYR A 100 15.17 -7.98 29.78
C TYR A 100 15.76 -8.36 31.14
N ASP A 101 16.46 -9.48 31.18
CA ASP A 101 17.26 -9.94 32.32
C ASP A 101 18.75 -9.76 32.02
N PRO A 102 19.57 -9.20 32.93
CA PRO A 102 21.00 -9.02 32.71
C PRO A 102 21.80 -10.31 32.47
N TYR A 103 21.35 -11.45 32.99
CA TYR A 103 22.02 -12.74 32.87
C TYR A 103 21.50 -13.53 31.67
N TYR A 104 20.19 -13.53 31.46
CA TYR A 104 19.54 -14.36 30.43
C TYR A 104 19.21 -13.61 29.14
N GLY A 105 19.29 -12.28 29.12
CA GLY A 105 18.88 -11.45 27.99
C GLY A 105 17.36 -11.29 27.90
N TRP A 106 16.85 -11.23 26.66
CA TRP A 106 15.40 -11.07 26.44
C TRP A 106 14.64 -12.36 26.74
N MET A 107 13.74 -12.27 27.72
CA MET A 107 12.83 -13.33 28.11
C MET A 107 11.41 -12.95 27.69
N TRP A 108 10.70 -13.89 27.08
CA TRP A 108 9.29 -13.76 26.78
C TRP A 108 8.44 -14.37 27.89
N ILE A 109 7.43 -13.62 28.32
CA ILE A 109 6.48 -13.99 29.35
C ILE A 109 5.12 -14.21 28.65
N PRO A 110 4.53 -15.42 28.74
CA PRO A 110 3.25 -15.71 28.10
C PRO A 110 2.13 -14.76 28.52
N GLY A 111 1.29 -14.41 27.56
CA GLY A 111 0.05 -13.68 27.77
C GLY A 111 -0.95 -14.06 26.69
N TYR A 112 -2.25 -13.89 26.96
CA TYR A 112 -3.31 -14.47 26.13
C TYR A 112 -4.13 -13.43 25.38
N GLU A 113 -3.86 -12.15 25.64
CA GLU A 113 -4.43 -11.03 24.90
C GLU A 113 -3.54 -10.71 23.70
N TRP A 114 -4.15 -10.68 22.52
CA TRP A 114 -3.49 -10.29 21.27
C TRP A 114 -3.36 -8.76 21.17
N ALA A 115 -2.24 -8.28 20.66
CA ALA A 115 -2.05 -6.90 20.20
C ALA A 115 -1.12 -6.87 18.96
N PRO A 116 -1.20 -5.82 18.12
CA PRO A 116 -0.31 -5.69 16.96
C PRO A 116 1.17 -5.58 17.35
N ALA A 117 1.44 -5.04 18.55
CA ALA A 117 2.70 -5.14 19.28
C ALA A 117 2.50 -4.64 20.72
N TRP A 118 3.27 -5.17 21.66
CA TRP A 118 3.31 -4.69 23.05
C TRP A 118 4.53 -3.79 23.27
N VAL A 119 4.46 -2.57 22.75
CA VAL A 119 5.53 -1.56 22.83
C VAL A 119 5.03 -0.21 23.32
N SER A 120 5.93 0.56 23.94
CA SER A 120 5.80 2.01 24.08
C SER A 120 6.33 2.67 22.80
N TRP A 121 5.72 3.78 22.41
CA TRP A 121 6.15 4.57 21.27
C TRP A 121 6.62 5.93 21.73
N SER A 122 7.54 6.50 20.95
CA SER A 122 8.07 7.81 21.24
C SER A 122 8.56 8.52 19.99
N GLU A 123 8.80 9.81 20.14
CA GLU A 123 9.43 10.63 19.12
C GLU A 123 10.53 11.50 19.72
N SER A 124 11.61 11.71 18.98
CA SER A 124 12.72 12.57 19.39
C SER A 124 13.44 13.12 18.17
N GLY A 125 13.36 14.43 17.94
CA GLY A 125 13.94 15.05 16.74
C GLY A 125 13.51 14.31 15.47
N ASP A 126 14.49 13.82 14.70
CA ASP A 126 14.28 13.10 13.44
C ASP A 126 13.99 11.60 13.60
N TYR A 127 13.74 11.13 14.83
CA TYR A 127 13.52 9.72 15.13
C TYR A 127 12.08 9.44 15.57
N TYR A 128 11.58 8.27 15.16
CA TYR A 128 10.59 7.54 15.91
C TYR A 128 11.31 6.50 16.77
N GLY A 129 10.82 6.34 17.99
CA GLY A 129 11.33 5.40 18.97
C GLY A 129 10.27 4.39 19.40
N TRP A 130 10.70 3.18 19.71
CA TRP A 130 9.86 2.20 20.39
C TRP A 130 10.67 1.34 21.35
N ALA A 131 10.00 0.82 22.37
CA ALA A 131 10.59 -0.13 23.31
C ALA A 131 9.55 -1.15 23.78
N PRO A 132 9.94 -2.43 23.98
CA PRO A 132 9.03 -3.43 24.51
C PRO A 132 8.45 -3.03 25.87
N LEU A 133 7.17 -3.32 26.08
CA LEU A 133 6.54 -3.21 27.39
C LEU A 133 6.81 -4.47 28.20
N GLY A 134 7.37 -4.26 29.39
CA GLY A 134 7.57 -5.32 30.38
C GLY A 134 6.27 -5.83 30.99
N HIS A 135 6.35 -6.94 31.71
CA HIS A 135 5.18 -7.52 32.37
C HIS A 135 4.63 -6.61 33.48
N GLY A 136 3.31 -6.43 33.52
CA GLY A 136 2.62 -5.55 34.47
C GLY A 136 2.64 -4.06 34.10
N VAL A 137 3.30 -3.69 32.99
CA VAL A 137 3.26 -2.32 32.45
C VAL A 137 2.15 -2.22 31.40
N ASN A 138 1.17 -1.36 31.67
CA ASN A 138 0.04 -1.08 30.78
C ASN A 138 0.19 0.29 30.10
N ILE A 139 -0.93 0.83 29.62
CA ILE A 139 -1.07 2.22 29.19
C ILE A 139 -0.84 3.20 30.36
N ASN A 140 -0.31 4.40 30.06
CA ASN A 140 0.11 5.47 30.97
C ASN A 140 1.59 5.42 31.42
N ILE A 141 2.50 5.43 30.45
CA ILE A 141 3.94 5.37 30.65
C ILE A 141 4.56 6.78 30.64
N SER A 142 5.42 7.06 31.62
CA SER A 142 6.23 8.28 31.68
C SER A 142 7.63 8.06 31.10
N ILE A 143 8.25 9.14 30.60
CA ILE A 143 9.67 9.14 30.19
C ILE A 143 10.54 8.64 31.36
N GLY A 144 11.48 7.73 31.08
CA GLY A 144 12.40 7.17 32.09
C GLY A 144 11.93 5.89 32.79
N SER A 145 10.67 5.47 32.59
CA SER A 145 10.16 4.19 33.11
C SER A 145 10.72 2.96 32.38
N ILE A 146 11.16 3.13 31.14
CA ILE A 146 11.82 2.08 30.34
C ILE A 146 13.30 2.43 30.21
N PRO A 147 14.22 1.54 30.63
CA PRO A 147 15.66 1.71 30.46
C PRO A 147 16.07 2.07 29.03
N HIS A 148 16.99 3.03 28.90
CA HIS A 148 17.38 3.63 27.62
C HIS A 148 17.91 2.62 26.60
N ASP A 149 18.62 1.59 27.05
CA ASP A 149 19.17 0.51 26.25
C ASP A 149 18.11 -0.39 25.60
N ARG A 150 16.86 -0.35 26.07
CA ARG A 150 15.74 -1.12 25.52
C ARG A 150 15.05 -0.43 24.34
N TRP A 151 15.30 0.86 24.15
CA TRP A 151 14.74 1.62 23.04
C TRP A 151 15.42 1.28 21.71
N VAL A 152 14.65 1.41 20.65
CA VAL A 152 15.13 1.43 19.27
C VAL A 152 14.71 2.78 18.71
N PHE A 153 15.64 3.55 18.15
CA PHE A 153 15.34 4.81 17.48
C PHE A 153 15.73 4.73 16.02
N CYS A 154 14.79 4.99 15.13
CA CYS A 154 15.02 4.95 13.69
C CYS A 154 14.50 6.21 13.03
N SER A 155 15.21 6.63 11.98
CA SER A 155 14.90 7.85 11.26
C SER A 155 13.46 7.79 10.73
N ARG A 156 12.68 8.85 11.00
CA ARG A 156 11.24 8.92 10.71
C ARG A 156 10.84 8.46 9.30
N PRO A 157 11.56 8.84 8.21
CA PRO A 157 11.20 8.45 6.85
C PRO A 157 11.26 6.94 6.59
N PHE A 158 11.98 6.19 7.42
CA PHE A 158 12.31 4.80 7.20
C PHE A 158 11.61 3.84 8.17
N MET A 159 10.76 4.32 9.07
CA MET A 159 10.07 3.45 10.04
C MET A 159 9.25 2.35 9.35
N ASN A 160 8.58 2.67 8.24
CA ASN A 160 7.81 1.73 7.42
C ASN A 160 8.67 0.97 6.37
N SER A 161 9.99 1.09 6.43
CA SER A 161 10.88 0.38 5.52
C SER A 161 11.11 -1.05 5.99
N ARG A 162 11.10 -2.01 5.05
CA ARG A 162 11.56 -3.39 5.33
C ARG A 162 13.03 -3.44 5.77
N ARG A 163 13.79 -2.39 5.46
CA ARG A 163 15.18 -2.18 5.87
C ARG A 163 15.32 -1.05 6.89
N PHE A 164 14.31 -0.81 7.73
CA PHE A 164 14.35 0.27 8.71
C PHE A 164 15.61 0.20 9.60
N ARG A 165 16.11 -1.02 9.86
CA ARG A 165 17.31 -1.30 10.68
C ARG A 165 18.55 -0.57 10.20
N ASP A 166 18.72 -0.40 8.88
CA ASP A 166 19.85 0.30 8.25
C ASP A 166 19.80 1.81 8.52
N HIS A 167 18.66 2.29 9.02
CA HIS A 167 18.38 3.71 9.32
C HIS A 167 18.09 3.94 10.80
N CYS A 168 18.47 2.99 11.66
CA CYS A 168 18.39 3.13 13.11
C CYS A 168 19.68 3.69 13.69
N ALA A 169 19.54 4.53 14.71
CA ALA A 169 20.66 4.99 15.49
C ALA A 169 21.32 3.80 16.23
N PRO A 170 22.65 3.82 16.42
CA PRO A 170 23.32 2.86 17.29
C PRO A 170 22.75 2.92 18.71
N PHE A 171 22.59 1.76 19.35
CA PHE A 171 22.04 1.69 20.72
C PHE A 171 22.86 2.47 21.76
N SER A 172 24.15 2.69 21.52
CA SER A 172 25.01 3.55 22.34
C SER A 172 24.49 4.99 22.46
N ASN A 173 23.75 5.46 21.45
CA ASN A 173 23.22 6.83 21.39
C ASN A 173 21.90 6.97 22.15
N ASN A 174 21.25 5.86 22.52
CA ASN A 174 19.93 5.89 23.16
C ASN A 174 19.93 6.73 24.45
N ARG A 175 21.02 6.71 25.23
CA ARG A 175 21.12 7.51 26.46
C ARG A 175 20.93 9.00 26.22
N VAL A 176 21.34 9.50 25.04
CA VAL A 176 21.17 10.90 24.64
C VAL A 176 19.78 11.11 24.05
N ILE A 177 19.34 10.23 23.15
CA ILE A 177 18.05 10.38 22.44
C ILE A 177 16.87 10.33 23.40
N VAL A 178 16.85 9.38 24.35
CA VAL A 178 15.75 9.20 25.33
C VAL A 178 15.54 10.45 26.20
N ARG A 179 16.58 11.25 26.46
CA ARG A 179 16.46 12.48 27.28
C ARG A 179 15.64 13.57 26.60
N ASN A 180 15.62 13.59 25.27
CA ASN A 180 14.89 14.56 24.46
C ASN A 180 13.71 13.92 23.73
N THR A 181 13.10 12.91 24.36
CA THR A 181 12.05 12.10 23.77
C THR A 181 10.70 12.45 24.38
N THR A 182 9.67 12.52 23.54
CA THR A 182 8.26 12.59 23.95
C THR A 182 7.59 11.24 23.73
N ILE A 183 6.84 10.73 24.71
CA ILE A 183 6.06 9.50 24.53
C ILE A 183 4.87 9.77 23.61
N ILE A 184 4.69 8.94 22.59
CA ILE A 184 3.51 8.93 21.74
C ILE A 184 2.44 8.11 22.44
N ASN A 185 1.40 8.77 22.93
CA ASN A 185 0.35 8.18 23.76
C ASN A 185 -0.94 7.87 22.99
N ASN A 186 -0.86 7.65 21.67
CA ASN A 186 -1.99 7.20 20.88
C ASN A 186 -2.38 5.79 21.32
N VAL A 187 -3.59 5.64 21.87
CA VAL A 187 -4.10 4.36 22.38
C VAL A 187 -5.20 3.83 21.46
N TYR A 188 -5.04 2.60 20.99
CA TYR A 188 -6.14 1.83 20.42
C TYR A 188 -6.98 1.28 21.56
N ARG A 189 -8.30 1.50 21.50
CA ARG A 189 -9.25 1.04 22.51
C ARG A 189 -10.39 0.30 21.83
N ASP A 190 -10.51 -0.97 22.19
CA ASP A 190 -11.71 -1.79 21.98
C ASP A 190 -12.10 -2.40 23.33
N ASN A 191 -13.31 -2.91 23.46
CA ASN A 191 -13.87 -3.45 24.72
C ASN A 191 -12.99 -4.51 25.39
N ARG A 192 -12.07 -5.14 24.65
CA ARG A 192 -11.19 -6.19 25.15
C ARG A 192 -9.71 -5.80 25.18
N ARG A 193 -9.30 -4.69 24.56
CA ARG A 193 -7.88 -4.43 24.25
C ARG A 193 -7.48 -2.98 24.32
N HIS A 194 -6.35 -2.76 24.98
CA HIS A 194 -5.79 -1.44 25.24
C HIS A 194 -4.28 -1.47 25.02
N TYR A 195 -3.81 -0.85 23.94
CA TYR A 195 -2.38 -0.79 23.61
C TYR A 195 -2.04 0.49 22.87
N TYR A 196 -0.75 0.83 22.82
CA TYR A 196 -0.28 1.97 22.04
C TYR A 196 -0.23 1.65 20.55
N SER A 197 -0.96 2.40 19.73
CA SER A 197 -1.04 2.18 18.28
C SER A 197 0.11 2.81 17.49
N GLY A 198 0.95 3.60 18.17
CA GLY A 198 2.09 4.31 17.59
C GLY A 198 1.75 5.66 16.96
N PRO A 199 2.69 6.27 16.22
CA PRO A 199 2.46 7.56 15.57
C PRO A 199 1.29 7.47 14.59
N GLY A 200 0.51 8.54 14.48
CA GLY A 200 -0.63 8.57 13.57
C GLY A 200 -0.17 8.37 12.13
N ARG A 201 -0.94 7.65 11.30
CA ARG A 201 -0.60 7.41 9.89
C ARG A 201 -0.23 8.68 9.14
N ARG A 202 -1.08 9.71 9.28
CA ARG A 202 -0.86 11.02 8.66
C ARG A 202 0.43 11.68 9.12
N ASP A 203 0.84 11.46 10.38
CA ASP A 203 2.08 12.01 10.89
C ASP A 203 3.29 11.36 10.25
N VAL A 204 3.26 10.03 10.10
CA VAL A 204 4.34 9.29 9.45
C VAL A 204 4.37 9.59 7.94
N GLU A 205 3.22 9.74 7.29
CA GLU A 205 3.12 10.14 5.87
C GLU A 205 3.77 11.50 5.59
N ARG A 206 3.83 12.43 6.57
CA ARG A 206 4.56 13.70 6.40
C ARG A 206 6.06 13.51 6.22
N TYR A 207 6.63 12.44 6.75
CA TYR A 207 8.07 12.14 6.68
C TYR A 207 8.39 10.99 5.72
N ALA A 208 7.44 10.11 5.46
CA ALA A 208 7.59 9.00 4.55
C ALA A 208 7.73 9.48 3.11
N ARG A 209 8.42 8.69 2.28
CA ARG A 209 8.62 8.98 0.85
C ARG A 209 7.40 8.65 -0.03
N GLY A 210 6.23 8.45 0.57
CA GLY A 210 5.02 8.04 -0.12
C GLY A 210 3.86 7.74 0.84
N PRO A 211 2.65 7.48 0.30
CA PRO A 211 1.49 7.16 1.10
C PRO A 211 1.68 5.84 1.85
N ILE A 212 1.19 5.78 3.08
CA ILE A 212 1.22 4.55 3.89
C ILE A 212 -0.08 3.82 3.61
N MET A 213 0.00 2.63 2.99
CA MET A 213 -1.19 1.84 2.75
C MET A 213 -1.59 1.11 4.03
N GLU A 214 -2.85 1.30 4.44
CA GLU A 214 -3.40 0.54 5.56
C GLU A 214 -3.79 -0.86 5.08
N ARG A 215 -3.24 -1.88 5.73
CA ARG A 215 -3.60 -3.27 5.48
C ARG A 215 -4.68 -3.72 6.44
N ARG A 216 -5.73 -4.36 5.91
CA ARG A 216 -6.72 -5.05 6.75
C ARG A 216 -6.23 -6.42 7.12
N ILE A 217 -6.25 -6.73 8.40
CA ILE A 217 -5.90 -8.04 8.96
C ILE A 217 -7.07 -8.56 9.81
N ASP A 218 -7.35 -9.85 9.68
CA ASP A 218 -8.30 -10.56 10.52
C ASP A 218 -7.52 -11.25 11.63
N GLU A 219 -7.85 -10.98 12.89
CA GLU A 219 -7.16 -11.58 14.04
C GLU A 219 -7.27 -13.11 14.07
N ASP A 220 -8.44 -13.64 13.74
CA ASP A 220 -8.76 -15.08 13.81
C ASP A 220 -8.00 -15.91 12.76
N ARG A 221 -7.52 -15.25 11.70
CA ARG A 221 -6.62 -15.84 10.72
C ARG A 221 -5.23 -15.63 11.24
N ARG A 222 -4.77 -16.61 12.03
CA ARG A 222 -3.41 -16.77 12.54
C ARG A 222 -2.42 -15.99 11.68
N PHE A 223 -1.56 -15.20 12.31
CA PHE A 223 -0.41 -14.53 11.72
C PHE A 223 0.64 -15.55 11.21
N GLU A 224 0.21 -16.60 10.51
CA GLU A 224 1.05 -17.55 9.81
C GLU A 224 1.73 -16.80 8.66
N ARG A 225 3.06 -16.90 8.61
CA ARG A 225 3.93 -16.38 7.53
C ARG A 225 3.34 -16.48 6.12
N ARG A 226 2.54 -17.52 5.85
CA ARG A 226 1.96 -17.80 4.52
C ARG A 226 0.94 -16.78 4.03
N ASP A 227 0.21 -16.12 4.92
CA ASP A 227 -0.82 -15.16 4.51
C ASP A 227 -0.23 -13.79 4.17
N TRP A 228 0.78 -13.34 4.92
CA TRP A 228 1.50 -12.09 4.63
C TRP A 228 2.24 -12.14 3.28
N ASP A 229 3.01 -13.20 3.01
CA ASP A 229 3.73 -13.35 1.74
C ASP A 229 2.77 -13.49 0.54
N ARG A 230 1.61 -14.13 0.74
CA ARG A 230 0.60 -14.37 -0.31
C ARG A 230 -0.19 -13.10 -0.64
N ASP A 231 -0.64 -12.37 0.37
CA ASP A 231 -1.39 -11.14 0.17
C ASP A 231 -0.50 -10.00 -0.32
N GLU A 232 0.78 -9.98 0.07
CA GLU A 232 1.78 -9.08 -0.50
C GLU A 232 1.99 -9.34 -2.00
N ARG A 233 2.11 -10.60 -2.41
CA ARG A 233 2.25 -10.93 -3.84
C ARG A 233 1.06 -10.46 -4.65
N ARG A 234 -0.15 -10.58 -4.09
CA ARG A 234 -1.38 -10.07 -4.71
C ARG A 234 -1.40 -8.55 -4.79
N GLU A 235 -1.03 -7.87 -3.71
CA GLU A 235 -0.99 -6.41 -3.65
C GLU A 235 0.06 -5.83 -4.60
N TYR A 236 1.29 -6.35 -4.59
CA TYR A 236 2.36 -5.97 -5.52
C TYR A 236 1.94 -6.16 -6.98
N ASN A 237 1.34 -7.30 -7.32
CA ASN A 237 0.82 -7.56 -8.66
C ASN A 237 -0.28 -6.54 -9.03
N SER A 238 -1.21 -6.24 -8.10
CA SER A 238 -2.28 -5.24 -8.32
C SER A 238 -1.74 -3.82 -8.53
N ARG A 239 -0.66 -3.43 -7.83
CA ARG A 239 -0.02 -2.12 -7.99
C ARG A 239 0.63 -2.04 -9.36
N ARG A 240 1.38 -3.08 -9.73
CA ARG A 240 2.02 -3.19 -11.04
C ARG A 240 1.02 -3.22 -12.20
N GLU A 241 -0.16 -3.77 -11.99
CA GLU A 241 -1.26 -3.75 -12.96
C GLU A 241 -1.90 -2.36 -13.06
N ARG A 242 -2.15 -1.69 -11.93
CA ARG A 242 -2.64 -0.29 -11.90
C ARG A 242 -1.67 0.67 -12.58
N ASP A 243 -0.39 0.62 -12.23
CA ASP A 243 0.65 1.47 -12.85
C ASP A 243 0.76 1.21 -14.37
N ARG A 244 0.56 -0.05 -14.81
CA ARG A 244 0.52 -0.39 -16.24
C ARG A 244 -0.74 0.12 -16.92
N PHE A 245 -1.87 0.14 -16.22
CA PHE A 245 -3.12 0.65 -16.75
C PHE A 245 -3.08 2.17 -16.87
N GLU A 246 -2.62 2.89 -15.83
CA GLU A 246 -2.43 4.34 -15.85
C GLU A 246 -1.45 4.79 -16.93
N ARG A 247 -0.30 4.09 -17.09
CA ARG A 247 0.62 4.40 -18.20
C ARG A 247 -0.01 4.18 -19.57
N ARG A 248 -0.85 3.15 -19.73
CA ARG A 248 -1.54 2.88 -21.00
C ARG A 248 -2.63 3.91 -21.29
N THR A 249 -3.31 4.44 -20.27
CA THR A 249 -4.28 5.52 -20.44
C THR A 249 -3.58 6.83 -20.77
N ASP A 250 -2.47 7.15 -20.08
CA ASP A 250 -1.69 8.35 -20.37
C ASP A 250 -1.07 8.30 -21.77
N GLU A 251 -0.54 7.15 -22.20
CA GLU A 251 -0.01 6.97 -23.56
C GLU A 251 -1.10 7.09 -24.63
N ARG A 252 -2.32 6.58 -24.36
CA ARG A 252 -3.47 6.74 -25.28
C ARG A 252 -3.91 8.19 -25.37
N ASP A 253 -4.13 8.87 -24.24
CA ASP A 253 -4.59 10.25 -24.21
C ASP A 253 -3.58 11.18 -24.86
N ASN A 254 -2.28 10.96 -24.64
CA ASN A 254 -1.23 11.75 -25.27
C ASN A 254 -1.19 11.48 -26.78
N SER A 255 -1.35 10.24 -27.23
CA SER A 255 -1.43 9.90 -28.66
C SER A 255 -2.64 10.55 -29.35
N GLU A 256 -3.81 10.53 -28.72
CA GLU A 256 -5.02 11.19 -29.25
C GLU A 256 -4.87 12.72 -29.29
N PHE A 257 -4.23 13.31 -28.27
CA PHE A 257 -3.95 14.74 -28.23
C PHE A 257 -2.99 15.19 -29.34
N PHE A 258 -1.89 14.45 -29.55
CA PHE A 258 -0.94 14.73 -30.64
C PHE A 258 -1.55 14.50 -32.03
N GLU A 259 -2.42 13.50 -32.18
CA GLU A 259 -3.07 13.19 -33.44
C GLU A 259 -4.14 14.24 -33.80
N ARG A 260 -4.92 14.72 -32.82
CA ARG A 260 -5.81 15.88 -32.98
C ARG A 260 -5.04 17.14 -33.36
N GLY A 261 -3.93 17.44 -32.66
CA GLY A 261 -3.10 18.61 -32.97
C GLY A 261 -2.47 18.57 -34.37
N ARG A 262 -2.10 17.39 -34.88
CA ARG A 262 -1.64 17.24 -36.29
C ARG A 262 -2.77 17.43 -37.29
N ASN A 263 -3.96 16.90 -37.01
CA ASN A 263 -5.11 17.04 -37.90
C ASN A 263 -5.63 18.48 -37.98
N GLU A 264 -5.60 19.23 -36.87
CA GLU A 264 -5.96 20.66 -36.87
C GLU A 264 -4.96 21.50 -37.67
N ARG A 265 -3.66 21.25 -37.52
CA ARG A 265 -2.62 21.93 -38.32
C ARG A 265 -2.76 21.64 -39.82
N ARG A 266 -2.99 20.37 -40.19
CA ARG A 266 -3.24 19.97 -41.58
C ARG A 266 -4.47 20.67 -42.17
N ARG A 267 -5.57 20.74 -41.42
CA ARG A 267 -6.79 21.47 -41.86
C ARG A 267 -6.54 22.96 -42.05
N GLY A 268 -5.77 23.60 -41.16
CA GLY A 268 -5.41 25.01 -41.29
C GLY A 268 -4.52 25.29 -42.51
N ASP A 269 -3.55 24.42 -42.81
CA ASP A 269 -2.69 24.55 -43.99
C ASP A 269 -3.47 24.36 -45.30
N ASP A 270 -4.41 23.41 -45.33
CA ASP A 270 -5.29 23.17 -46.49
C ASP A 270 -6.25 24.36 -46.73
N GLU A 271 -6.81 24.96 -45.68
CA GLU A 271 -7.65 26.17 -45.79
C GLU A 271 -6.85 27.39 -46.25
N PHE A 272 -5.62 27.56 -45.75
CA PHE A 272 -4.73 28.66 -46.16
C PHE A 272 -4.32 28.54 -47.64
N GLN A 273 -4.00 27.33 -48.11
CA GLN A 273 -3.69 27.09 -49.52
C GLN A 273 -4.91 27.30 -50.42
N ARG A 274 -6.10 26.85 -50.00
CA ARG A 274 -7.36 27.11 -50.74
C ARG A 274 -7.66 28.59 -50.85
N GLY A 275 -7.56 29.34 -49.74
CA GLY A 275 -7.73 30.79 -49.74
C GLY A 275 -6.73 31.53 -50.63
N ARG A 276 -5.47 31.08 -50.69
CA ARG A 276 -4.46 31.66 -51.61
C ARG A 276 -4.79 31.37 -53.08
N SER A 277 -5.30 30.17 -53.38
CA SER A 277 -5.69 29.79 -54.73
C SER A 277 -6.91 30.58 -55.23
N GLU A 278 -7.92 30.78 -54.37
CA GLU A 278 -9.11 31.56 -54.70
C GLU A 278 -8.79 33.04 -54.93
N ARG A 279 -7.91 33.61 -54.10
CA ARG A 279 -7.44 34.99 -54.25
C ARG A 279 -6.62 35.21 -55.52
N SER A 280 -5.87 34.19 -55.96
CA SER A 280 -5.15 34.23 -57.25
C SER A 280 -6.11 34.16 -58.45
N ARG A 281 -7.19 33.36 -58.35
CA ARG A 281 -8.22 33.23 -59.38
C ARG A 281 -9.07 34.50 -59.49
N SER A 282 -9.41 35.15 -58.37
CA SER A 282 -10.15 36.41 -58.39
C SER A 282 -9.33 37.55 -59.02
N MET A 283 -8.05 37.67 -58.65
CA MET A 283 -7.12 38.66 -59.23
C MET A 283 -6.94 38.46 -60.74
N ARG A 284 -6.90 37.21 -61.22
CA ARG A 284 -6.82 36.91 -62.66
C ARG A 284 -8.11 37.29 -63.40
N GLY A 285 -9.27 36.96 -62.85
CA GLY A 285 -10.56 37.32 -63.44
C GLY A 285 -10.82 38.83 -63.47
N GLU A 286 -10.32 39.58 -62.47
CA GLU A 286 -10.43 41.04 -62.42
C GLU A 286 -9.51 41.71 -63.45
N ARG A 287 -8.33 41.15 -63.69
CA ARG A 287 -7.40 41.60 -64.73
C ARG A 287 -7.97 41.39 -66.13
N GLU A 288 -8.54 40.21 -66.41
CA GLU A 288 -9.17 39.86 -67.70
C GLU A 288 -10.40 40.75 -67.99
N ARG A 289 -11.23 41.06 -66.99
CA ARG A 289 -12.34 42.02 -67.13
C ARG A 289 -11.86 43.44 -67.43
N ARG A 290 -10.70 43.84 -66.89
CA ARG A 290 -10.11 45.16 -67.15
C ARG A 290 -9.58 45.29 -68.58
N TYR A 291 -9.00 44.22 -69.13
CA TYR A 291 -8.58 44.17 -70.54
C TYR A 291 -9.78 44.21 -71.50
N SER A 292 -10.82 43.39 -71.25
CA SER A 292 -12.04 43.37 -72.09
C SER A 292 -12.79 44.70 -72.11
N ASN A 293 -12.84 45.42 -70.98
CA ASN A 293 -13.45 46.75 -70.92
C ASN A 293 -12.63 47.83 -71.64
N HIS A 294 -11.31 47.66 -71.75
CA HIS A 294 -10.45 48.58 -72.50
C HIS A 294 -10.64 48.39 -74.01
N GLU A 295 -10.74 47.15 -74.46
CA GLU A 295 -10.96 46.77 -75.87
C GLU A 295 -12.33 47.25 -76.38
N ARG A 296 -13.41 47.07 -75.59
CA ARG A 296 -14.75 47.62 -75.88
C ARG A 296 -14.81 49.15 -75.92
N LYS A 297 -13.92 49.84 -75.22
CA LYS A 297 -13.85 51.31 -75.21
C LYS A 297 -13.15 51.85 -76.46
N GLU A 298 -12.23 51.07 -77.04
CA GLU A 298 -11.54 51.41 -78.29
C GLU A 298 -12.41 51.12 -79.52
N GLU A 299 -13.17 50.02 -79.54
CA GLU A 299 -14.15 49.75 -80.61
C GLU A 299 -15.26 50.82 -80.68
N ARG A 300 -15.69 51.38 -79.55
CA ARG A 300 -16.67 52.47 -79.51
C ARG A 300 -16.11 53.82 -79.99
N ARG A 301 -14.79 54.02 -79.98
CA ARG A 301 -14.15 55.24 -80.51
C ARG A 301 -13.88 55.16 -82.02
N GLY A 302 -13.90 53.96 -82.61
CA GLY A 302 -13.68 53.75 -84.05
C GLY A 302 -14.92 53.85 -84.95
N ARG A 303 -16.14 53.85 -84.42
CA ARG A 303 -17.39 53.84 -85.23
C ARG A 303 -18.10 55.21 -85.36
N GLY A 304 -17.39 56.32 -85.14
CA GLY A 304 -17.95 57.68 -85.15
C GLY A 304 -17.41 58.63 -86.22
N ARG A 305 -16.72 58.12 -87.26
CA ARG A 305 -16.25 58.94 -88.39
C ARG A 305 -16.49 58.20 -89.70
N GLY A 306 -17.52 58.64 -90.43
CA GLY A 306 -17.82 58.15 -91.77
C GLY A 306 -19.29 58.33 -92.09
N ASN A 307 -19.64 59.53 -92.58
CA ASN A 307 -20.56 59.79 -93.71
C ASN A 307 -21.08 61.23 -93.61
N ASP A 308 -20.38 62.14 -94.28
CA ASP A 308 -20.94 63.37 -94.85
C ASP A 308 -20.50 63.37 -96.32
N ASP A 309 -21.45 63.12 -97.22
CA ASP A 309 -21.40 63.45 -98.66
C ASP A 309 -22.45 64.55 -98.90
#